data_AF-A0AAN7XY13-F1
#
_entry.id   AF-A0AAN7XY13-F1
#
_cell.length_a   1.000
_cell.length_b   1.000
_cell.length_c   1.000
_cell.angle_alpha   90.00
_cell.angle_beta   90.00
_cell.angle_gamma   90.00
#
_symmetry.space_group_name_H-M   'P 1'
#
loop_
_entity.id
_entity.type
_entity.pdbx_description
1 polymer ?
#
loop_
_entity_poly.entity_id
_entity_poly.type
_entity_poly.pdbx_seq_one_letter_code
_entity_poly.pdbx_strand_id
1 'polypeptide(L)'
;MCYDWGESSVGGVSVLEGEVGWLSCPLFSHPSVYNYTSTQSAGHNLFWYRLPEGHDLEQPIPYSSRLSRDRDRLWLQPSSAADTGLYICMLRNKTSCSKIAMRLTVLRPDEVVRANDCDLPVAVETTPMVIPFQMGEIMDCPDLQEAAKVADVNTMTTVTWYNKCKQPPFFGGNRQQKGVRLQVHQMLGPYQGLYICTVTYLRRGRALNFTRSINVSGVTPPNLPKYPIILNPTKEQIFTVKLDSEVRLVCKALLPYLDSPWDLWWTVDGKKVDKLPDRFSKQNRLLKNNYGDRTEESVLVIQDFSSEDLSRQYNCSVRNDAGFTTHRAVLQREVSVPTVELGCGLGATLVLMLLLFVVYHVFWLELLLLYRSWFGTDERHTDDKEYDVYISYARSSEEEHFVLCTLRSVLENELGYSVCIFDRDSLPGGTITDETLSFVARSRRLLVVVSPGYASRGSQALLELQAGIDSMARGGHLRVILVQYKPVGRQELVRELRRARVALVLVRWQGDKSRELTSRFWKRLRVELPVRRVISRGGEEGNKEVLRLHSQNSTNSQTGLITDTLKHPQKVFHSAA
;
A
#
# COMPACT_ATOMS: atom_id res chain seq x y z
N MET A 1 -47.24 34.16 49.04
CA MET A 1 -46.66 34.22 47.68
C MET A 1 -46.81 32.86 47.03
N CYS A 2 -46.96 32.79 45.72
CA CYS A 2 -46.99 31.52 44.99
C CYS A 2 -45.59 31.13 44.54
N TYR A 3 -45.25 29.86 44.66
CA TYR A 3 -44.02 29.31 44.10
C TYR A 3 -44.15 29.26 42.56
N ASP A 4 -43.22 29.88 41.85
CA ASP A 4 -43.23 29.99 40.40
C ASP A 4 -42.18 29.06 39.80
N TRP A 5 -42.62 28.12 38.96
CA TRP A 5 -41.75 27.20 38.23
C TRP A 5 -41.19 27.82 36.94
N GLY A 6 -41.62 29.04 36.57
CA GLY A 6 -41.23 29.69 35.33
C GLY A 6 -42.01 29.18 34.12
N GLU A 7 -41.40 29.25 32.94
CA GLU A 7 -41.96 28.71 31.70
C GLU A 7 -41.60 27.22 31.56
N SER A 8 -42.59 26.40 31.21
CA SER A 8 -42.42 24.96 31.01
C SER A 8 -41.37 24.65 29.94
N SER A 9 -40.50 23.68 30.23
CA SER A 9 -39.54 23.15 29.26
C SER A 9 -40.18 22.20 28.23
N VAL A 10 -41.39 21.70 28.51
CA VAL A 10 -42.21 21.02 27.50
C VAL A 10 -42.59 22.09 26.49
N GLY A 11 -42.17 21.91 25.23
CA GLY A 11 -42.27 22.92 24.16
C GLY A 11 -43.64 23.60 24.05
N GLY A 12 -43.65 24.79 23.44
CA GLY A 12 -44.88 25.56 23.23
C GLY A 12 -45.94 24.77 22.47
N VAL A 13 -47.21 25.01 22.81
CA VAL A 13 -48.35 24.38 22.14
C VAL A 13 -48.72 25.22 20.92
N SER A 14 -48.77 24.58 19.75
CA SER A 14 -49.16 25.21 18.49
C SER A 14 -50.54 24.74 18.04
N VAL A 15 -51.40 25.66 17.67
CA VAL A 15 -52.78 25.38 17.21
C VAL A 15 -53.06 26.19 15.94
N LEU A 16 -53.86 25.65 15.02
CA LEU A 16 -54.25 26.37 13.81
C LEU A 16 -55.46 27.28 14.09
N GLU A 17 -55.44 28.51 13.60
CA GLU A 17 -56.58 29.43 13.71
C GLU A 17 -57.85 28.81 13.11
N GLY A 18 -58.95 28.88 13.87
CA GLY A 18 -60.23 28.28 13.49
C GLY A 18 -60.40 26.83 13.91
N GLU A 19 -59.34 26.13 14.31
CA GLU A 19 -59.41 24.77 14.84
C GLU A 19 -59.52 24.73 16.36
N VAL A 20 -59.90 23.57 16.89
CA VAL A 20 -59.88 23.29 18.32
C VAL A 20 -58.46 23.04 18.81
N GLY A 21 -58.11 23.74 19.89
CA GLY A 21 -56.90 23.48 20.67
C GLY A 21 -57.19 23.30 22.15
N TRP A 22 -56.22 22.79 22.89
CA TRP A 22 -56.27 22.80 24.34
C TRP A 22 -54.87 22.90 24.92
N LEU A 23 -54.80 23.44 26.13
CA LEU A 23 -53.62 23.48 26.97
C LEU A 23 -53.82 22.54 28.14
N SER A 24 -52.85 21.68 28.42
CA SER A 24 -52.82 20.84 29.61
C SER A 24 -51.89 21.47 30.63
N CYS A 25 -52.30 21.59 31.89
CA CYS A 25 -51.46 22.23 32.90
C CYS A 25 -50.18 21.40 33.19
N PRO A 26 -48.97 21.95 32.98
CA PRO A 26 -47.72 21.21 33.12
C PRO A 26 -47.45 20.66 34.51
N LEU A 27 -48.08 21.25 35.54
CA LEU A 27 -48.01 20.73 36.91
C LEU A 27 -48.51 19.28 37.03
N PHE A 28 -49.34 18.82 36.09
CA PHE A 28 -49.89 17.45 36.05
C PHE A 28 -49.32 16.59 34.91
N SER A 29 -48.52 17.13 34.00
CA SER A 29 -47.96 16.39 32.83
C SER A 29 -46.51 15.98 33.05
N HIS A 30 -46.05 14.93 32.36
CA HIS A 30 -44.73 14.33 32.58
C HIS A 30 -43.55 15.32 32.37
N PRO A 31 -42.58 15.41 33.31
CA PRO A 31 -42.58 14.75 34.62
C PRO A 31 -43.59 15.41 35.57
N SER A 32 -44.63 14.66 35.99
CA SER A 32 -45.76 15.22 36.74
C SER A 32 -45.31 15.60 38.16
N VAL A 33 -45.43 16.89 38.49
CA VAL A 33 -45.11 17.38 39.85
C VAL A 33 -46.25 17.03 40.82
N TYR A 34 -47.49 17.00 40.31
CA TYR A 34 -48.68 16.71 41.08
C TYR A 34 -49.61 15.74 40.35
N ASN A 35 -50.45 15.03 41.10
CA ASN A 35 -51.56 14.24 40.56
C ASN A 35 -52.88 15.03 40.69
N TYR A 36 -53.60 15.22 39.60
CA TYR A 36 -54.82 16.03 39.56
C TYR A 36 -55.91 15.55 40.53
N THR A 37 -56.21 14.26 40.57
CA THR A 37 -57.27 13.74 41.45
C THR A 37 -56.90 13.84 42.92
N SER A 38 -55.63 13.55 43.24
CA SER A 38 -55.09 13.68 44.59
C SER A 38 -54.99 15.13 45.07
N THR A 39 -54.74 16.09 44.16
CA THR A 39 -54.65 17.51 44.53
C THR A 39 -56.02 18.13 44.72
N GLN A 40 -57.01 17.73 43.94
CA GLN A 40 -58.41 18.11 44.17
C GLN A 40 -58.91 17.58 45.52
N SER A 41 -58.64 16.32 45.86
CA SER A 41 -59.05 15.75 47.15
C SER A 41 -58.35 16.41 48.35
N ALA A 42 -57.12 16.90 48.16
CA ALA A 42 -56.38 17.69 49.14
C ALA A 42 -56.85 19.16 49.25
N GLY A 43 -57.88 19.57 48.49
CA GLY A 43 -58.47 20.91 48.56
C GLY A 43 -57.77 21.99 47.74
N HIS A 44 -56.89 21.61 46.79
CA HIS A 44 -56.29 22.58 45.87
C HIS A 44 -57.26 22.94 44.72
N ASN A 45 -57.31 24.23 44.40
CA ASN A 45 -58.06 24.74 43.27
C ASN A 45 -57.13 25.16 42.13
N LEU A 46 -57.46 24.74 40.91
CA LEU A 46 -56.74 25.10 39.68
C LEU A 46 -57.35 26.37 39.06
N PHE A 47 -56.52 27.39 38.89
CA PHE A 47 -56.85 28.65 38.23
C PHE A 47 -56.02 28.81 36.96
N TRP A 48 -56.59 29.48 35.97
CA TRP A 48 -55.91 29.81 34.72
C TRP A 48 -55.84 31.33 34.55
N TYR A 49 -54.67 31.80 34.18
CA TYR A 49 -54.40 33.19 33.81
C TYR A 49 -53.77 33.23 32.41
N ARG A 50 -53.86 34.37 31.75
CA ARG A 50 -53.12 34.66 30.52
C ARG A 50 -52.32 35.94 30.68
N LEU A 51 -51.19 35.96 29.99
CA LEU A 51 -50.38 37.13 29.76
C LEU A 51 -50.30 37.30 28.23
N PRO A 52 -51.14 38.19 27.65
CA PRO A 52 -51.10 38.47 26.22
C PRO A 52 -49.72 39.00 25.81
N GLU A 53 -49.30 38.77 24.58
CA GLU A 53 -48.03 39.32 24.10
C GLU A 53 -47.99 40.86 24.22
N GLY A 54 -46.85 41.37 24.67
CA GLY A 54 -46.64 42.81 24.89
C GLY A 54 -47.34 43.40 26.12
N HIS A 55 -47.94 42.57 26.99
CA HIS A 55 -48.52 43.02 28.26
C HIS A 55 -47.67 42.54 29.45
N ASP A 56 -47.65 43.32 30.53
CA ASP A 56 -46.87 43.03 31.75
C ASP A 56 -47.72 42.46 32.91
N LEU A 57 -49.05 42.39 32.75
CA LEU A 57 -49.98 42.00 33.81
C LEU A 57 -50.74 40.72 33.48
N GLU A 58 -50.69 39.75 34.42
CA GLU A 58 -51.48 38.52 34.37
C GLU A 58 -52.98 38.85 34.48
N GLN A 59 -53.77 38.38 33.52
CA GLN A 59 -55.22 38.56 33.49
C GLN A 59 -55.91 37.21 33.72
N PRO A 60 -56.98 37.14 34.53
CA PRO A 60 -57.77 35.93 34.66
C PRO A 60 -58.42 35.58 33.31
N ILE A 61 -58.57 34.29 33.04
CA ILE A 61 -59.22 33.83 31.81
C ILE A 61 -60.73 34.15 31.85
N PRO A 62 -61.28 34.92 30.88
CA PRO A 62 -62.71 35.11 30.76
C PRO A 62 -63.35 33.86 30.15
N TYR A 63 -63.85 32.97 31.01
CA TYR A 63 -64.51 31.75 30.56
C TYR A 63 -65.74 32.05 29.70
N SER A 64 -65.83 31.38 28.56
CA SER A 64 -66.91 31.55 27.58
C SER A 64 -67.26 30.21 26.93
N SER A 65 -68.18 30.22 25.96
CA SER A 65 -68.45 29.04 25.13
C SER A 65 -67.25 28.65 24.27
N ARG A 66 -66.37 29.61 23.94
CA ARG A 66 -65.15 29.42 23.15
C ARG A 66 -63.96 29.01 24.00
N LEU A 67 -63.83 29.59 25.19
CA LEU A 67 -62.70 29.37 26.10
C LEU A 67 -63.22 28.72 27.39
N SER A 68 -63.06 27.41 27.52
CA SER A 68 -63.69 26.65 28.61
C SER A 68 -62.68 25.78 29.34
N ARG A 69 -62.80 25.69 30.67
CA ARG A 69 -61.99 24.76 31.47
C ARG A 69 -62.71 23.43 31.58
N ASP A 70 -61.99 22.35 31.31
CA ASP A 70 -62.40 20.99 31.66
C ASP A 70 -61.25 20.27 32.36
N ARG A 71 -61.48 19.87 33.61
CA ARG A 71 -60.47 19.32 34.52
C ARG A 71 -59.17 20.17 34.57
N ASP A 72 -58.05 19.56 34.24
CA ASP A 72 -56.70 20.11 34.17
C ASP A 72 -56.39 20.82 32.86
N ARG A 73 -57.37 20.92 31.94
CA ARG A 73 -57.20 21.47 30.60
C ARG A 73 -57.99 22.74 30.37
N LEU A 74 -57.42 23.63 29.56
CA LEU A 74 -58.07 24.82 29.02
C LEU A 74 -58.32 24.62 27.52
N TRP A 75 -59.58 24.61 27.12
CA TRP A 75 -60.01 24.37 25.74
C TRP A 75 -60.26 25.69 24.99
N LEU A 76 -59.81 25.73 23.73
CA LEU A 76 -60.03 26.80 22.75
C LEU A 76 -60.88 26.25 21.59
N GLN A 77 -62.14 26.67 21.47
CA GLN A 77 -63.14 26.05 20.60
C GLN A 77 -64.03 27.10 19.89
N PRO A 78 -63.60 27.63 18.73
CA PRO A 78 -62.29 27.47 18.11
C PRO A 78 -61.24 28.45 18.67
N SER A 79 -59.98 28.22 18.30
CA SER A 79 -58.88 29.16 18.53
C SER A 79 -58.93 30.35 17.56
N SER A 80 -58.37 31.48 17.98
CA SER A 80 -58.20 32.71 17.19
C SER A 80 -56.76 33.20 17.33
N ALA A 81 -56.23 33.89 16.31
CA ALA A 81 -54.88 34.46 16.37
C ALA A 81 -54.65 35.37 17.61
N ALA A 82 -55.71 36.00 18.13
CA ALA A 82 -55.65 36.83 19.35
C ALA A 82 -55.46 36.02 20.66
N ASP A 83 -55.53 34.69 20.60
CA ASP A 83 -55.27 33.83 21.75
C ASP A 83 -53.78 33.54 21.95
N THR A 84 -52.90 33.92 21.01
CA THR A 84 -51.45 33.76 21.15
C THR A 84 -50.93 34.50 22.38
N GLY A 85 -50.11 33.81 23.19
CA GLY A 85 -49.53 34.38 24.40
C GLY A 85 -49.10 33.33 25.43
N LEU A 86 -48.78 33.82 26.63
CA LEU A 86 -48.39 32.98 27.76
C LEU A 86 -49.61 32.64 28.62
N TYR A 87 -49.81 31.36 28.89
CA TYR A 87 -50.88 30.85 29.74
C TYR A 87 -50.29 30.26 31.01
N ILE A 88 -50.85 30.66 32.14
CA ILE A 88 -50.34 30.30 33.46
C ILE A 88 -51.40 29.47 34.16
N CYS A 89 -51.03 28.24 34.52
CA CYS A 89 -51.87 27.43 35.40
C CYS A 89 -51.35 27.53 36.83
N MET A 90 -52.23 27.90 37.75
CA MET A 90 -51.92 28.15 39.15
C MET A 90 -52.74 27.21 40.02
N LEU A 91 -52.06 26.38 40.80
CA LEU A 91 -52.66 25.50 41.79
C LEU A 91 -52.55 26.14 43.18
N ARG A 92 -53.69 26.44 43.82
CA ARG A 92 -53.72 27.16 45.10
C ARG A 92 -54.64 26.50 46.11
N ASN A 93 -54.14 26.38 47.34
CA ASN A 93 -54.88 26.03 48.56
C ASN A 93 -54.59 27.10 49.64
N LYS A 94 -55.15 26.97 50.85
CA LYS A 94 -54.95 27.91 51.98
C LYS A 94 -53.48 28.04 52.39
N THR A 95 -52.71 26.97 52.31
CA THR A 95 -51.33 26.89 52.82
C THR A 95 -50.26 26.83 51.72
N SER A 96 -50.63 26.55 50.48
CA SER A 96 -49.69 26.30 49.38
C SER A 96 -50.18 26.88 48.07
N CYS A 97 -49.26 27.44 47.28
CA CYS A 97 -49.57 27.89 45.94
C CYS A 97 -48.38 27.63 45.01
N SER A 98 -48.64 27.03 43.85
CA SER A 98 -47.64 26.75 42.81
C SER A 98 -48.20 27.19 41.46
N LYS A 99 -47.40 27.85 40.61
CA LYS A 99 -47.80 28.23 39.26
C LYS A 99 -46.70 27.88 38.25
N ILE A 100 -47.10 27.67 37.00
CA ILE A 100 -46.19 27.47 35.86
C ILE A 100 -46.81 28.06 34.60
N ALA A 101 -45.99 28.65 33.75
CA ALA A 101 -46.38 29.23 32.48
C ALA A 101 -46.12 28.25 31.32
N MET A 102 -46.92 28.35 30.25
CA MET A 102 -46.72 27.68 28.97
C MET A 102 -47.09 28.60 27.82
N ARG A 103 -46.45 28.45 26.69
CA ARG A 103 -46.70 29.26 25.50
C ARG A 103 -47.74 28.61 24.60
N LEU A 104 -48.73 29.40 24.18
CA LEU A 104 -49.65 29.05 23.11
C LEU A 104 -49.35 29.92 21.89
N THR A 105 -49.12 29.28 20.76
CA THR A 105 -48.97 29.95 19.46
C THR A 105 -50.12 29.53 18.56
N VAL A 106 -50.97 30.47 18.18
CA VAL A 106 -52.03 30.23 17.19
C VAL A 106 -51.54 30.69 15.84
N LEU A 107 -51.31 29.73 14.94
CA LEU A 107 -50.78 29.96 13.60
C LEU A 107 -51.91 30.18 12.62
N ARG A 108 -51.73 31.13 11.71
CA ARG A 108 -52.62 31.27 10.56
C ARG A 108 -52.30 30.22 9.50
N PRO A 109 -53.27 29.81 8.67
CA PRO A 109 -53.06 28.82 7.61
C PRO A 109 -51.89 29.13 6.65
N ASP A 110 -51.64 30.41 6.39
CA ASP A 110 -50.57 30.93 5.53
C ASP A 110 -49.18 30.93 6.21
N GLU A 111 -49.14 30.93 7.55
CA GLU A 111 -47.90 30.89 8.34
C GLU A 111 -47.33 29.48 8.49
N VAL A 112 -48.14 28.44 8.22
CA VAL A 112 -47.73 27.04 8.35
C VAL A 112 -46.90 26.60 7.14
N VAL A 113 -45.67 26.14 7.41
CA VAL A 113 -44.79 25.55 6.39
C VAL A 113 -45.35 24.22 5.92
N ARG A 114 -45.62 24.10 4.62
CA ARG A 114 -46.18 22.90 3.98
C ARG A 114 -45.14 22.25 3.09
N ALA A 115 -45.15 20.92 3.04
CA ALA A 115 -44.25 20.14 2.17
C ALA A 115 -44.69 20.23 0.70
N ASN A 116 -46.00 20.22 0.43
CA ASN A 116 -46.58 20.50 -0.87
C ASN A 116 -47.71 21.54 -0.74
N ASP A 117 -47.94 22.30 -1.81
CA ASP A 117 -48.98 23.35 -1.85
C ASP A 117 -50.40 22.85 -1.55
N CYS A 118 -50.66 21.56 -1.79
CA CYS A 118 -51.96 20.93 -1.59
C CYS A 118 -52.11 20.21 -0.23
N ASP A 119 -51.05 20.15 0.58
CA ASP A 119 -51.15 19.60 1.92
C ASP A 119 -51.95 20.55 2.83
N LEU A 120 -52.72 19.97 3.75
CA LEU A 120 -53.45 20.75 4.75
C LEU A 120 -52.45 21.37 5.75
N PRO A 121 -52.65 22.62 6.17
CA PRO A 121 -51.85 23.21 7.23
C PRO A 121 -52.12 22.48 8.54
N VAL A 122 -51.06 22.02 9.22
CA VAL A 122 -51.13 21.37 10.53
C VAL A 122 -50.15 22.08 11.46
N ALA A 123 -50.66 22.64 12.55
CA ALA A 123 -49.84 23.37 13.52
C ALA A 123 -49.18 22.47 14.58
N VAL A 124 -49.81 21.34 14.90
CA VAL A 124 -49.33 20.39 15.92
C VAL A 124 -48.16 19.56 15.37
N GLU A 125 -47.20 19.25 16.23
CA GLU A 125 -46.06 18.40 15.88
C GLU A 125 -46.50 17.05 15.32
N THR A 126 -45.78 16.60 14.29
CA THR A 126 -46.12 15.39 13.56
C THR A 126 -45.76 14.14 14.37
N THR A 127 -46.73 13.24 14.55
CA THR A 127 -46.52 11.99 15.28
C THR A 127 -45.74 10.98 14.41
N PRO A 128 -44.57 10.49 14.83
CA PRO A 128 -43.85 9.46 14.06
C PRO A 128 -44.54 8.10 14.23
N MET A 129 -44.62 7.32 13.15
CA MET A 129 -45.13 5.96 13.18
C MET A 129 -44.29 5.06 12.28
N VAL A 130 -44.00 3.86 12.77
CA VAL A 130 -43.20 2.87 12.07
C VAL A 130 -44.08 1.66 11.76
N ILE A 131 -44.11 1.24 10.51
CA ILE A 131 -44.83 0.04 10.08
C ILE A 131 -43.85 -0.86 9.32
N PRO A 132 -43.61 -2.10 9.77
CA PRO A 132 -42.72 -2.99 9.05
C PRO A 132 -43.27 -3.37 7.67
N PHE A 133 -42.40 -3.46 6.65
CA PHE A 133 -42.84 -3.85 5.31
C PHE A 133 -43.51 -5.22 5.30
N GLN A 134 -44.47 -5.38 4.40
CA GLN A 134 -45.29 -6.59 4.27
C GLN A 134 -46.19 -6.91 5.48
N MET A 135 -46.17 -6.09 6.53
CA MET A 135 -47.08 -6.20 7.67
C MET A 135 -48.21 -5.17 7.58
N GLY A 136 -49.29 -5.43 8.29
CA GLY A 136 -50.43 -4.53 8.41
C GLY A 136 -50.46 -3.84 9.77
N GLU A 137 -51.07 -2.67 9.83
CA GLU A 137 -51.20 -1.85 11.03
C GLU A 137 -52.49 -1.02 10.97
N ILE A 138 -53.03 -0.68 12.14
CA ILE A 138 -54.23 0.15 12.24
C ILE A 138 -53.85 1.48 12.86
N MET A 139 -54.11 2.56 12.13
CA MET A 139 -53.79 3.92 12.57
C MET A 139 -55.04 4.61 13.13
N ASP A 140 -54.92 5.08 14.36
CA ASP A 140 -55.85 6.00 14.98
C ASP A 140 -55.34 7.44 14.79
N CYS A 141 -56.26 8.39 14.57
CA CYS A 141 -55.88 9.80 14.51
C CYS A 141 -55.44 10.27 15.91
N PRO A 142 -54.31 10.98 16.06
CA PRO A 142 -53.86 11.49 17.35
C PRO A 142 -54.96 12.32 18.02
N ASP A 143 -55.06 12.22 19.34
CA ASP A 143 -56.05 12.92 20.17
C ASP A 143 -57.54 12.66 19.86
N LEU A 144 -57.87 11.67 19.01
CA LEU A 144 -59.27 11.33 18.69
C LEU A 144 -60.11 11.04 19.95
N GLN A 145 -59.50 10.42 20.97
CA GLN A 145 -60.17 10.12 22.23
C GLN A 145 -60.55 11.37 23.02
N GLU A 146 -59.83 12.48 22.84
CA GLU A 146 -60.15 13.75 23.50
C GLU A 146 -61.38 14.40 22.86
N ALA A 147 -61.55 14.27 21.54
CA ALA A 147 -62.77 14.68 20.86
C ALA A 147 -63.99 13.90 21.39
N ALA A 148 -63.85 12.58 21.52
CA ALA A 148 -64.94 11.70 21.96
C ALA A 148 -65.43 12.00 23.38
N LYS A 149 -64.55 12.44 24.29
CA LYS A 149 -64.93 12.82 25.67
C LYS A 149 -65.74 14.10 25.75
N VAL A 150 -65.56 15.01 24.78
CA VAL A 150 -66.05 16.39 24.83
C VAL A 150 -67.23 16.62 23.88
N ALA A 151 -67.46 15.69 22.95
CA ALA A 151 -68.57 15.70 22.01
C ALA A 151 -69.95 15.57 22.70
N ASP A 152 -70.98 16.05 22.02
CA ASP A 152 -72.37 15.96 22.46
C ASP A 152 -72.84 14.49 22.52
N VAL A 153 -73.65 14.16 23.53
CA VAL A 153 -74.20 12.82 23.74
C VAL A 153 -74.99 12.38 22.49
N ASN A 154 -74.77 11.14 22.05
CA ASN A 154 -75.37 10.53 20.85
C ASN A 154 -74.98 11.18 19.51
N THR A 155 -73.90 11.95 19.45
CA THR A 155 -73.36 12.44 18.16
C THR A 155 -72.16 11.61 17.71
N MET A 156 -72.08 11.33 16.40
CA MET A 156 -70.98 10.56 15.83
C MET A 156 -69.82 11.47 15.45
N THR A 157 -68.64 11.19 15.99
CA THR A 157 -67.38 11.82 15.56
C THR A 157 -66.97 11.24 14.20
N THR A 158 -66.57 12.09 13.27
CA THR A 158 -66.10 11.65 11.94
C THR A 158 -64.64 12.02 11.73
N VAL A 159 -63.92 11.18 10.99
CA VAL A 159 -62.51 11.39 10.68
C VAL A 159 -62.33 11.29 9.17
N THR A 160 -61.65 12.28 8.60
CA THR A 160 -61.27 12.27 7.18
C THR A 160 -59.75 12.17 7.09
N TRP A 161 -59.26 11.16 6.39
CA TRP A 161 -57.84 10.94 6.17
C TRP A 161 -57.37 11.52 4.84
N TYR A 162 -56.10 11.93 4.80
CA TYR A 162 -55.44 12.52 3.64
C TYR A 162 -54.03 11.95 3.53
N ASN A 163 -53.60 11.64 2.31
CA ASN A 163 -52.22 11.25 2.02
C ASN A 163 -51.87 11.72 0.60
N LYS A 164 -50.74 12.42 0.45
CA LYS A 164 -50.28 12.95 -0.86
C LYS A 164 -51.38 13.74 -1.58
N CYS A 165 -52.05 14.63 -0.85
CA CYS A 165 -53.15 15.46 -1.36
C CYS A 165 -54.36 14.71 -1.93
N LYS A 166 -54.54 13.45 -1.56
CA LYS A 166 -55.71 12.63 -1.93
C LYS A 166 -56.49 12.23 -0.68
N GLN A 167 -57.82 12.29 -0.79
CA GLN A 167 -58.76 11.76 0.20
C GLN A 167 -59.06 10.28 -0.08
N PRO A 168 -59.75 9.51 0.78
CA PRO A 168 -60.42 8.28 0.38
C PRO A 168 -61.49 8.55 -0.70
N PRO A 169 -61.80 7.59 -1.61
CA PRO A 169 -61.39 6.19 -1.63
C PRO A 169 -60.23 5.96 -2.61
N PHE A 170 -59.14 6.73 -2.54
CA PHE A 170 -57.96 6.50 -3.38
C PHE A 170 -57.03 5.38 -2.83
N PHE A 171 -57.41 4.80 -1.70
CA PHE A 171 -56.73 3.66 -1.07
C PHE A 171 -57.20 2.35 -1.72
N GLY A 172 -56.79 2.08 -2.95
CA GLY A 172 -57.02 0.78 -3.59
C GLY A 172 -56.12 -0.32 -3.02
N GLY A 173 -56.65 -1.52 -2.82
CA GLY A 173 -55.90 -2.75 -2.50
C GLY A 173 -55.49 -2.90 -1.03
N ASN A 174 -54.43 -2.22 -0.61
CA ASN A 174 -53.72 -2.51 0.66
C ASN A 174 -53.91 -1.46 1.76
N ARG A 175 -54.78 -0.46 1.55
CA ARG A 175 -55.14 0.55 2.55
C ARG A 175 -56.65 0.73 2.52
N GLN A 176 -57.30 0.89 3.66
CA GLN A 176 -58.75 1.10 3.73
C GLN A 176 -59.10 1.93 4.97
N GLN A 177 -59.95 2.93 4.81
CA GLN A 177 -60.56 3.59 5.96
C GLN A 177 -61.74 2.74 6.46
N LYS A 178 -61.70 2.35 7.73
CA LYS A 178 -62.79 1.62 8.42
C LYS A 178 -63.32 2.50 9.55
N GLY A 179 -64.42 3.19 9.29
CA GLY A 179 -64.99 4.18 10.21
C GLY A 179 -64.01 5.34 10.43
N VAL A 180 -63.58 5.52 11.68
CA VAL A 180 -62.64 6.57 12.09
C VAL A 180 -61.16 6.19 11.92
N ARG A 181 -60.87 4.90 11.69
CA ARG A 181 -59.50 4.36 11.62
C ARG A 181 -59.04 4.16 10.18
N LEU A 182 -57.73 4.29 9.97
CA LEU A 182 -57.09 3.95 8.69
C LEU A 182 -56.31 2.64 8.83
N GLN A 183 -56.76 1.60 8.14
CA GLN A 183 -56.10 0.30 8.13
C GLN A 183 -55.13 0.21 6.95
N VAL A 184 -53.87 -0.12 7.23
CA VAL A 184 -52.90 -0.57 6.25
C VAL A 184 -52.87 -2.09 6.33
N HIS A 185 -53.28 -2.79 5.27
CA HIS A 185 -53.23 -4.25 5.23
C HIS A 185 -51.82 -4.78 5.01
N GLN A 186 -51.07 -4.08 4.14
CA GLN A 186 -49.71 -4.44 3.82
C GLN A 186 -48.90 -3.18 3.49
N MET A 187 -47.87 -2.92 4.29
CA MET A 187 -47.00 -1.78 4.10
C MET A 187 -46.06 -1.98 2.91
N LEU A 188 -45.99 -0.98 2.03
CA LEU A 188 -45.17 -0.94 0.81
C LEU A 188 -44.45 0.41 0.70
N GLY A 189 -43.33 0.44 -0.03
CA GLY A 189 -42.51 1.64 -0.21
C GLY A 189 -43.30 2.92 -0.57
N PRO A 190 -44.24 2.89 -1.52
CA PRO A 190 -45.04 4.06 -1.90
C PRO A 190 -46.02 4.56 -0.84
N TYR A 191 -46.29 3.80 0.22
CA TYR A 191 -47.23 4.16 1.29
C TYR A 191 -46.57 4.91 2.45
N GLN A 192 -45.25 5.11 2.39
CA GLN A 192 -44.54 5.97 3.33
C GLN A 192 -44.88 7.46 3.13
N GLY A 193 -44.65 8.24 4.18
CA GLY A 193 -44.75 9.68 4.18
C GLY A 193 -45.85 10.20 5.11
N LEU A 194 -46.26 11.44 4.84
CA LEU A 194 -47.18 12.18 5.69
C LEU A 194 -48.64 11.74 5.47
N TYR A 195 -49.31 11.41 6.56
CA TYR A 195 -50.75 11.21 6.64
C TYR A 195 -51.34 12.31 7.49
N ILE A 196 -52.41 12.94 7.02
CA ILE A 196 -53.12 13.97 7.78
C ILE A 196 -54.52 13.44 8.06
N CYS A 197 -55.01 13.66 9.28
CA CYS A 197 -56.38 13.33 9.64
C CYS A 197 -57.07 14.58 10.20
N THR A 198 -58.27 14.85 9.71
CA THR A 198 -59.16 15.88 10.23
C THR A 198 -60.25 15.20 11.04
N VAL A 199 -60.30 15.50 12.34
CA VAL A 199 -61.37 15.03 13.24
C VAL A 199 -62.44 16.10 13.29
N THR A 200 -63.70 15.71 13.11
CA THR A 200 -64.84 16.61 13.26
C THR A 200 -65.86 16.03 14.24
N TYR A 201 -66.36 16.86 15.14
CA TYR A 201 -67.33 16.47 16.16
C TYR A 201 -68.27 17.62 16.49
N LEU A 202 -69.43 17.31 17.06
CA LEU A 202 -70.41 18.30 17.48
C LEU A 202 -70.25 18.59 18.97
N ARG A 203 -70.23 19.86 19.35
CA ARG A 203 -70.27 20.29 20.75
C ARG A 203 -71.21 21.48 20.89
N ARG A 204 -72.21 21.37 21.79
CA ARG A 204 -73.26 22.39 22.03
C ARG A 204 -73.92 22.83 20.72
N GLY A 205 -74.19 21.87 19.82
CA GLY A 205 -74.79 22.15 18.50
C GLY A 205 -73.90 22.87 17.50
N ARG A 206 -72.60 23.07 17.79
CA ARG A 206 -71.61 23.63 16.85
C ARG A 206 -70.68 22.54 16.34
N ALA A 207 -70.46 22.51 15.04
CA ALA A 207 -69.47 21.63 14.43
C ALA A 207 -68.06 22.19 14.67
N LEU A 208 -67.20 21.39 15.26
CA LEU A 208 -65.81 21.73 15.57
C LEU A 208 -64.87 20.71 14.93
N ASN A 209 -63.66 21.16 14.59
CA ASN A 209 -62.66 20.31 13.97
C ASN A 209 -61.25 20.61 14.48
N PHE A 210 -60.35 19.65 14.27
CA PHE A 210 -58.92 19.83 14.39
C PHE A 210 -58.18 18.86 13.47
N THR A 211 -56.96 19.24 13.07
CA THR A 211 -56.09 18.41 12.23
C THR A 211 -54.89 17.87 12.98
N ARG A 212 -54.48 16.67 12.61
CA ARG A 212 -53.26 16.01 13.12
C ARG A 212 -52.52 15.36 11.98
N SER A 213 -51.20 15.28 12.11
CA SER A 213 -50.32 14.65 11.14
C SER A 213 -49.56 13.49 11.75
N ILE A 214 -49.38 12.44 10.94
CA ILE A 214 -48.62 11.23 11.26
C ILE A 214 -47.60 11.03 10.15
N ASN A 215 -46.32 10.89 10.49
CA ASN A 215 -45.28 10.55 9.53
C ASN A 215 -45.01 9.04 9.57
N VAL A 216 -45.47 8.33 8.55
CA VAL A 216 -45.38 6.88 8.47
C VAL A 216 -44.11 6.48 7.73
N SER A 217 -43.26 5.70 8.39
CA SER A 217 -42.02 5.16 7.83
C SER A 217 -42.07 3.63 7.75
N GLY A 218 -41.52 3.09 6.67
CA GLY A 218 -41.44 1.65 6.43
C GLY A 218 -40.10 1.10 6.90
N VAL A 219 -40.12 0.03 7.69
CA VAL A 219 -38.90 -0.61 8.20
C VAL A 219 -38.77 -2.08 7.81
N THR A 220 -37.56 -2.59 7.89
CA THR A 220 -37.27 -4.02 7.65
C THR A 220 -38.08 -4.91 8.61
N PRO A 221 -38.84 -5.90 8.09
CA PRO A 221 -39.74 -6.70 8.92
C PRO A 221 -39.02 -7.51 10.02
N PRO A 222 -39.72 -7.78 11.14
CA PRO A 222 -39.14 -8.41 12.33
C PRO A 222 -38.82 -9.91 12.12
N ASN A 223 -39.39 -10.54 11.10
CA ASN A 223 -39.12 -11.94 10.76
C ASN A 223 -37.75 -12.17 10.10
N LEU A 224 -37.05 -11.11 9.70
CA LEU A 224 -35.69 -11.17 9.17
C LEU A 224 -34.67 -11.25 10.32
N PRO A 225 -33.48 -11.86 10.09
CA PRO A 225 -32.43 -11.95 11.11
C PRO A 225 -32.06 -10.57 11.67
N LYS A 226 -32.17 -10.41 12.99
CA LYS A 226 -31.88 -9.14 13.69
C LYS A 226 -30.52 -9.10 14.40
N TYR A 227 -29.73 -10.15 14.28
CA TYR A 227 -28.40 -10.21 14.88
C TYR A 227 -27.42 -9.27 14.15
N PRO A 228 -26.58 -8.50 14.86
CA PRO A 228 -25.66 -7.56 14.24
C PRO A 228 -24.45 -8.29 13.65
N ILE A 229 -23.97 -7.82 12.50
CA ILE A 229 -22.96 -8.52 11.69
C ILE A 229 -21.79 -7.58 11.41
N ILE A 230 -20.55 -8.05 11.58
CA ILE A 230 -19.35 -7.33 11.15
C ILE A 230 -18.96 -7.80 9.75
N LEU A 231 -18.95 -6.86 8.80
CA LEU A 231 -18.60 -7.09 7.39
C LEU A 231 -17.09 -6.96 7.14
N ASN A 232 -16.42 -6.10 7.90
CA ASN A 232 -14.97 -5.86 7.84
C ASN A 232 -14.53 -5.42 9.26
N PRO A 233 -13.44 -5.91 9.86
CA PRO A 233 -12.60 -7.01 9.39
C PRO A 233 -13.35 -8.33 9.27
N THR A 234 -12.92 -9.20 8.36
CA THR A 234 -13.28 -10.62 8.42
C THR A 234 -12.64 -11.26 9.66
N LYS A 235 -13.13 -12.43 10.09
CA LYS A 235 -12.51 -13.15 11.22
C LYS A 235 -11.03 -13.36 10.91
N GLU A 236 -10.16 -12.84 11.78
CA GLU A 236 -8.70 -12.95 11.70
C GLU A 236 -8.06 -12.23 10.49
N GLN A 237 -8.72 -11.20 9.95
CA GLN A 237 -8.11 -10.37 8.91
C GLN A 237 -6.82 -9.70 9.39
N ILE A 238 -5.81 -9.74 8.53
CA ILE A 238 -4.49 -9.14 8.76
C ILE A 238 -4.45 -7.74 8.14
N PHE A 239 -4.06 -6.74 8.92
CA PHE A 239 -3.78 -5.37 8.48
C PHE A 239 -2.26 -5.15 8.46
N THR A 240 -1.73 -4.78 7.30
CA THR A 240 -0.33 -4.39 7.16
C THR A 240 -0.14 -2.96 7.64
N VAL A 241 0.80 -2.75 8.58
CA VAL A 241 1.03 -1.46 9.23
C VAL A 241 2.49 -1.05 9.19
N LYS A 242 2.74 0.26 9.11
CA LYS A 242 4.07 0.86 9.20
C LYS A 242 4.30 1.43 10.59
N LEU A 243 5.50 1.20 11.13
CA LEU A 243 5.92 1.84 12.38
C LEU A 243 6.10 3.34 12.18
N ASP A 244 5.99 4.09 13.27
CA ASP A 244 6.20 5.54 13.34
C ASP A 244 5.31 6.31 12.34
N SER A 245 4.11 5.80 12.09
CA SER A 245 3.12 6.38 11.17
C SER A 245 1.71 6.31 11.75
N GLU A 246 0.78 7.07 11.16
CA GLU A 246 -0.63 6.99 11.51
C GLU A 246 -1.24 5.69 10.94
N VAL A 247 -1.83 4.87 11.82
CA VAL A 247 -2.53 3.63 11.43
C VAL A 247 -4.03 3.81 11.55
N ARG A 248 -4.77 3.37 10.53
CA ARG A 248 -6.23 3.42 10.47
C ARG A 248 -6.82 2.03 10.34
N LEU A 249 -7.50 1.56 11.40
CA LEU A 249 -8.21 0.29 11.39
C LEU A 249 -9.68 0.53 11.11
N VAL A 250 -10.20 -0.07 10.04
CA VAL A 250 -11.58 0.13 9.59
C VAL A 250 -12.44 -1.03 10.04
N CYS A 251 -13.55 -0.73 10.71
CA CYS A 251 -14.59 -1.70 11.02
C CYS A 251 -15.91 -1.28 10.39
N LYS A 252 -16.50 -2.15 9.58
CA LYS A 252 -17.79 -1.96 8.94
C LYS A 252 -18.78 -2.98 9.49
N ALA A 253 -19.88 -2.51 10.07
CA ALA A 253 -20.90 -3.34 10.68
C ALA A 253 -22.28 -3.08 10.04
N LEU A 254 -23.06 -4.15 9.91
CA LEU A 254 -24.49 -4.11 9.59
C LEU A 254 -25.28 -4.30 10.89
N LEU A 255 -26.16 -3.34 11.16
CA LEU A 255 -27.05 -3.25 12.31
C LEU A 255 -28.49 -3.34 11.81
N PRO A 256 -29.14 -4.51 11.90
CA PRO A 256 -30.54 -4.64 11.53
C PRO A 256 -31.45 -3.76 12.40
N TYR A 257 -32.54 -3.25 11.82
CA TYR A 257 -33.51 -2.41 12.52
C TYR A 257 -34.14 -3.14 13.70
N LEU A 258 -34.02 -2.52 14.87
CA LEU A 258 -34.74 -2.80 16.10
C LEU A 258 -35.14 -1.46 16.73
N ASP A 259 -36.28 -1.42 17.40
CA ASP A 259 -36.75 -0.25 18.15
C ASP A 259 -36.02 -0.15 19.50
N SER A 260 -34.70 -0.15 19.45
CA SER A 260 -33.82 -0.15 20.61
C SER A 260 -32.44 0.44 20.29
N PRO A 261 -31.71 0.93 21.31
CA PRO A 261 -30.38 1.48 21.09
C PRO A 261 -29.40 0.41 20.62
N TRP A 262 -28.40 0.84 19.87
CA TRP A 262 -27.31 0.00 19.40
C TRP A 262 -25.98 0.67 19.72
N ASP A 263 -24.91 -0.13 19.77
CA ASP A 263 -23.56 0.34 20.02
C ASP A 263 -22.59 -0.24 19.00
N LEU A 264 -21.66 0.59 18.51
CA LEU A 264 -20.50 0.19 17.72
C LEU A 264 -19.25 0.81 18.35
N TRP A 265 -18.30 -0.02 18.75
CA TRP A 265 -17.11 0.45 19.47
C TRP A 265 -15.87 -0.39 19.20
N TRP A 266 -14.72 0.22 19.47
CA TRP A 266 -13.42 -0.43 19.50
C TRP A 266 -12.96 -0.64 20.94
N THR A 267 -12.24 -1.74 21.16
CA THR A 267 -11.46 -1.97 22.39
C THR A 267 -10.01 -2.30 22.05
N VAL A 268 -9.09 -1.71 22.81
CA VAL A 268 -7.65 -2.03 22.80
C VAL A 268 -7.33 -2.66 24.15
N ASP A 269 -6.91 -3.92 24.14
CA ASP A 269 -6.64 -4.72 25.35
C ASP A 269 -7.80 -4.69 26.38
N GLY A 270 -9.03 -4.77 25.86
CA GLY A 270 -10.26 -4.76 26.65
C GLY A 270 -10.73 -3.38 27.15
N LYS A 271 -9.96 -2.31 26.90
CA LYS A 271 -10.35 -0.93 27.26
C LYS A 271 -11.00 -0.23 26.06
N LYS A 272 -12.12 0.47 26.31
CA LYS A 272 -12.75 1.33 25.29
C LYS A 272 -11.86 2.52 24.96
N VAL A 273 -11.96 3.04 23.74
CA VAL A 273 -11.17 4.17 23.22
C VAL A 273 -11.24 5.40 24.15
N ASP A 274 -12.39 5.67 24.75
CA ASP A 274 -12.58 6.84 25.63
C ASP A 274 -11.77 6.75 26.94
N LYS A 275 -11.14 5.60 27.24
CA LYS A 275 -10.25 5.36 28.39
C LYS A 275 -8.78 5.21 27.98
N LEU A 276 -8.46 5.41 26.70
CA LEU A 276 -7.10 5.33 26.17
C LEU A 276 -6.49 6.74 26.06
N PRO A 277 -5.15 6.84 25.88
CA PRO A 277 -4.50 8.12 25.62
C PRO A 277 -5.01 8.79 24.33
N ASP A 278 -4.91 10.12 24.25
CA ASP A 278 -5.44 10.95 23.15
C ASP A 278 -4.95 10.57 21.74
N ARG A 279 -3.83 9.84 21.65
CA ARG A 279 -3.34 9.29 20.37
C ARG A 279 -4.26 8.26 19.73
N PHE A 280 -5.22 7.70 20.49
CA PHE A 280 -6.26 6.83 19.99
C PHE A 280 -7.55 7.64 19.81
N SER A 281 -8.05 7.72 18.58
CA SER A 281 -9.34 8.34 18.30
C SER A 281 -10.22 7.43 17.46
N LYS A 282 -11.54 7.59 17.57
CA LYS A 282 -12.52 6.83 16.78
C LYS A 282 -13.37 7.80 15.97
N GLN A 283 -13.64 7.45 14.72
CA GLN A 283 -14.52 8.19 13.83
C GLN A 283 -15.60 7.26 13.31
N ASN A 284 -16.86 7.57 13.63
CA ASN A 284 -18.01 6.79 13.20
C ASN A 284 -18.73 7.48 12.03
N ARG A 285 -19.14 6.72 11.03
CA ARG A 285 -19.83 7.20 9.83
C ARG A 285 -20.96 6.25 9.45
N LEU A 286 -22.16 6.80 9.27
CA LEU A 286 -23.27 6.07 8.64
C LEU A 286 -23.00 5.97 7.14
N LEU A 287 -22.83 4.75 6.62
CA LEU A 287 -22.62 4.50 5.19
C LEU A 287 -23.94 4.32 4.44
N LYS A 288 -24.89 3.62 5.06
CA LYS A 288 -26.16 3.27 4.42
C LYS A 288 -27.27 3.12 5.46
N ASN A 289 -28.46 3.59 5.14
CA ASN A 289 -29.68 3.28 5.90
C ASN A 289 -30.72 2.71 4.92
N ASN A 290 -30.95 1.42 5.02
CA ASN A 290 -31.90 0.67 4.22
C ASN A 290 -33.13 0.38 5.07
N TYR A 291 -34.07 1.32 5.12
CA TYR A 291 -35.34 1.13 5.83
C TYR A 291 -35.15 0.71 7.30
N GLY A 292 -34.25 1.40 7.99
CA GLY A 292 -33.90 1.13 9.37
C GLY A 292 -32.68 0.21 9.54
N ASP A 293 -32.35 -0.64 8.56
CA ASP A 293 -31.10 -1.42 8.60
C ASP A 293 -29.91 -0.50 8.30
N ARG A 294 -29.05 -0.31 9.30
CA ARG A 294 -27.92 0.63 9.23
C ARG A 294 -26.65 -0.12 8.90
N THR A 295 -25.90 0.39 7.93
CA THR A 295 -24.49 0.01 7.75
C THR A 295 -23.62 1.15 8.23
N GLU A 296 -22.84 0.88 9.26
CA GLU A 296 -21.97 1.88 9.88
C GLU A 296 -20.50 1.48 9.75
N GLU A 297 -19.66 2.49 9.68
CA GLU A 297 -18.21 2.36 9.63
C GLU A 297 -17.62 3.08 10.84
N SER A 298 -16.74 2.40 11.57
CA SER A 298 -15.97 2.96 12.66
C SER A 298 -14.48 2.80 12.35
N VAL A 299 -13.77 3.91 12.23
CA VAL A 299 -12.33 3.95 11.98
C VAL A 299 -11.61 4.27 13.29
N LEU A 300 -10.77 3.34 13.75
CA LEU A 300 -9.83 3.58 14.84
C LEU A 300 -8.55 4.18 14.25
N VAL A 301 -8.20 5.38 14.68
CA VAL A 301 -6.98 6.09 14.30
C VAL A 301 -6.00 6.01 15.46
N ILE A 302 -4.78 5.55 15.17
CA ILE A 302 -3.68 5.41 16.11
C ILE A 302 -2.54 6.29 15.62
N GLN A 303 -2.25 7.37 16.35
CA GLN A 303 -1.10 8.23 16.09
C GLN A 303 0.16 7.64 16.73
N ASP A 304 1.32 7.93 16.11
CA ASP A 304 2.64 7.47 16.53
C ASP A 304 2.68 5.96 16.82
N PHE A 305 2.40 5.15 15.79
CA PHE A 305 2.28 3.71 15.93
C PHE A 305 3.63 3.04 16.28
N SER A 306 3.71 2.46 17.47
CA SER A 306 4.95 1.89 18.03
C SER A 306 5.02 0.37 17.88
N SER A 307 6.19 -0.22 18.17
CA SER A 307 6.36 -1.69 18.19
C SER A 307 5.53 -2.38 19.27
N GLU A 308 5.29 -1.71 20.40
CA GLU A 308 4.41 -2.20 21.47
C GLU A 308 2.96 -2.30 21.02
N ASP A 309 2.53 -1.46 20.07
CA ASP A 309 1.17 -1.46 19.56
C ASP A 309 0.87 -2.66 18.66
N LEU A 310 1.90 -3.28 18.09
CA LEU A 310 1.75 -4.45 17.23
C LEU A 310 1.29 -5.69 18.01
N SER A 311 1.66 -5.79 19.30
CA SER A 311 1.30 -6.93 20.16
C SER A 311 -0.04 -6.76 20.88
N ARG A 312 -0.67 -5.58 20.80
CA ARG A 312 -1.96 -5.28 21.44
C ARG A 312 -3.13 -5.93 20.70
N GLN A 313 -4.22 -6.13 21.43
CA GLN A 313 -5.44 -6.74 20.89
C GLN A 313 -6.46 -5.67 20.51
N TYR A 314 -6.70 -5.52 19.21
CA TYR A 314 -7.71 -4.61 18.65
C TYR A 314 -8.97 -5.38 18.29
N ASN A 315 -10.06 -5.11 19.00
CA ASN A 315 -11.35 -5.73 18.71
C ASN A 315 -12.36 -4.66 18.31
N CYS A 316 -13.06 -4.91 17.20
CA CYS A 316 -14.27 -4.18 16.87
C CYS A 316 -15.48 -4.99 17.35
N SER A 317 -16.38 -4.33 18.07
CA SER A 317 -17.58 -4.92 18.63
C SER A 317 -18.82 -4.12 18.25
N VAL A 318 -19.90 -4.83 17.97
CA VAL A 318 -21.21 -4.26 17.65
C VAL A 318 -22.29 -4.96 18.47
N ARG A 319 -23.26 -4.21 18.98
CA ARG A 319 -24.35 -4.71 19.83
C ARG A 319 -25.68 -4.06 19.49
N ASN A 320 -26.74 -4.87 19.56
CA ASN A 320 -28.13 -4.44 19.69
C ASN A 320 -28.83 -5.38 20.70
N ASP A 321 -30.14 -5.23 20.88
CA ASP A 321 -30.88 -6.08 21.83
C ASP A 321 -30.96 -7.56 21.43
N ALA A 322 -30.75 -7.89 20.15
CA ALA A 322 -30.71 -9.28 19.70
C ALA A 322 -29.39 -9.98 20.06
N GLY A 323 -28.31 -9.22 20.29
CA GLY A 323 -27.03 -9.76 20.72
C GLY A 323 -25.85 -8.89 20.31
N PHE A 324 -24.65 -9.49 20.29
CA PHE A 324 -23.42 -8.79 19.95
C PHE A 324 -22.44 -9.65 19.16
N THR A 325 -21.63 -9.01 18.32
CA THR A 325 -20.57 -9.65 17.54
C THR A 325 -19.26 -8.90 17.75
N THR A 326 -18.15 -9.64 17.83
CA THR A 326 -16.81 -9.07 17.97
C THR A 326 -15.85 -9.73 16.98
N HIS A 327 -15.14 -8.92 16.19
CA HIS A 327 -14.06 -9.38 15.31
C HIS A 327 -12.74 -8.70 15.69
N ARG A 328 -11.66 -9.49 15.69
CA ARG A 328 -10.31 -9.02 16.00
C ARG A 328 -9.60 -8.55 14.72
N ALA A 329 -9.00 -7.36 14.78
CA ALA A 329 -8.07 -6.87 13.77
C ALA A 329 -6.64 -7.32 14.15
N VAL A 330 -6.05 -8.19 13.32
CA VAL A 330 -4.68 -8.68 13.53
C VAL A 330 -3.73 -7.77 12.76
N LEU A 331 -2.67 -7.29 13.39
CA LEU A 331 -1.71 -6.38 12.75
C LEU A 331 -0.44 -7.15 12.35
N GLN A 332 0.10 -6.83 11.17
CA GLN A 332 1.39 -7.34 10.72
C GLN A 332 2.24 -6.18 10.20
N ARG A 333 3.52 -6.17 10.58
CA ARG A 333 4.46 -5.14 10.11
C ARG A 333 4.65 -5.27 8.60
N GLU A 334 4.57 -4.16 7.90
CA GLU A 334 4.95 -4.09 6.49
C GLU A 334 6.45 -4.31 6.36
N VAL A 335 6.83 -5.39 5.65
CA VAL A 335 8.23 -5.67 5.34
C VAL A 335 8.52 -5.04 3.98
N SER A 336 9.21 -3.90 3.99
CA SER A 336 9.75 -3.30 2.78
C SER A 336 10.89 -4.18 2.27
N VAL A 337 10.62 -5.07 1.31
CA VAL A 337 11.66 -5.79 0.59
C VAL A 337 12.32 -4.76 -0.36
N PRO A 338 13.63 -4.48 -0.24
CA PRO A 338 14.30 -3.48 -1.06
C PRO A 338 14.58 -4.07 -2.45
N THR A 339 13.51 -4.21 -3.25
CA THR A 339 13.55 -4.77 -4.60
C THR A 339 14.37 -3.90 -5.56
N VAL A 340 14.42 -2.59 -5.31
CA VAL A 340 15.17 -1.61 -6.12
C VAL A 340 16.68 -1.75 -5.88
N GLU A 341 17.12 -1.91 -4.62
CA GLU A 341 18.53 -2.09 -4.27
C GLU A 341 19.09 -3.41 -4.84
N LEU A 342 18.31 -4.50 -4.76
CA LEU A 342 18.68 -5.78 -5.38
C LEU A 342 18.78 -5.67 -6.91
N GLY A 343 17.86 -4.94 -7.54
CA GLY A 343 17.85 -4.73 -8.99
C GLY A 343 19.07 -3.93 -9.47
N CYS A 344 19.42 -2.85 -8.77
CA CYS A 344 20.58 -2.02 -9.09
C CYS A 344 21.90 -2.77 -8.87
N GLY A 345 22.03 -3.54 -7.79
CA GLY A 345 23.22 -4.35 -7.52
C GLY A 345 23.47 -5.43 -8.57
N LEU A 346 22.42 -6.15 -8.98
CA LEU A 346 22.50 -7.15 -10.04
C LEU A 346 22.79 -6.52 -11.41
N GLY A 347 22.20 -5.35 -11.70
CA GLY A 347 22.46 -4.62 -12.95
C GLY A 347 23.93 -4.17 -13.07
N ALA A 348 24.48 -3.55 -12.04
CA ALA A 348 25.87 -3.05 -12.04
C ALA A 348 26.89 -4.19 -12.17
N THR A 349 26.66 -5.31 -11.49
CA THR A 349 27.55 -6.48 -11.56
C THR A 349 27.54 -7.14 -12.93
N LEU A 350 26.37 -7.27 -13.58
CA LEU A 350 26.28 -7.78 -14.94
C LEU A 350 26.98 -6.89 -15.97
N VAL A 351 26.83 -5.56 -15.86
CA VAL A 351 27.51 -4.60 -16.74
C VAL A 351 29.03 -4.67 -16.58
N LEU A 352 29.53 -4.76 -15.34
CA LEU A 352 30.95 -4.89 -15.06
C LEU A 352 31.52 -6.18 -15.66
N MET A 353 30.83 -7.31 -15.49
CA MET A 353 31.24 -8.59 -16.07
C MET A 353 31.30 -8.55 -17.59
N LEU A 354 30.33 -7.90 -18.23
CA LEU A 354 30.29 -7.76 -19.69
C LEU A 354 31.41 -6.87 -20.21
N LEU A 355 31.71 -5.77 -19.52
CA LEU A 355 32.86 -4.90 -19.83
C LEU A 355 34.19 -5.67 -19.72
N LEU A 356 34.41 -6.41 -18.63
CA LEU A 356 35.61 -7.22 -18.44
C LEU A 356 35.76 -8.29 -19.53
N PHE A 357 34.66 -8.95 -19.90
CA PHE A 357 34.64 -9.93 -20.98
C PHE A 357 35.04 -9.32 -22.33
N VAL A 358 34.50 -8.14 -22.66
CA VAL A 358 34.85 -7.42 -23.90
C VAL A 358 36.32 -7.01 -23.90
N VAL A 359 36.81 -6.42 -22.80
CA VAL A 359 38.22 -6.02 -22.66
C VAL A 359 39.14 -7.23 -22.81
N TYR A 360 38.83 -8.34 -22.15
CA TYR A 360 39.58 -9.59 -22.27
C TYR A 360 39.67 -10.07 -23.71
N HIS A 361 38.55 -10.12 -24.45
CA HIS A 361 38.55 -10.62 -25.82
C HIS A 361 39.24 -9.69 -26.82
N VAL A 362 39.10 -8.38 -26.67
CA VAL A 362 39.73 -7.40 -27.57
C VAL A 362 41.24 -7.33 -27.34
N PHE A 363 41.68 -7.35 -26.08
CA PHE A 363 43.07 -7.14 -25.70
C PHE A 363 43.83 -8.41 -25.30
N TRP A 364 43.30 -9.60 -25.56
CA TRP A 364 43.91 -10.88 -25.16
C TRP A 364 45.40 -11.02 -25.53
N LEU A 365 45.79 -10.59 -26.74
CA LEU A 365 47.20 -10.61 -27.17
C LEU A 365 48.07 -9.64 -26.36
N GLU A 366 47.55 -8.46 -26.01
CA GLU A 366 48.28 -7.48 -25.20
C GLU A 366 48.39 -7.95 -23.74
N LEU A 367 47.31 -8.51 -23.18
CA LEU A 367 47.28 -9.06 -21.83
C LEU A 367 48.25 -10.24 -21.70
N LEU A 368 48.31 -11.12 -22.71
CA LEU A 368 49.27 -12.21 -22.76
C LEU A 368 50.72 -11.72 -22.86
N LEU A 369 50.98 -10.71 -23.69
CA LEU A 369 52.31 -10.11 -23.82
C LEU A 369 52.74 -9.41 -22.53
N LEU A 370 51.84 -8.69 -21.85
CA LEU A 370 52.05 -8.08 -20.53
C LEU A 370 52.33 -9.13 -19.47
N TYR A 371 51.51 -10.18 -19.39
CA TYR A 371 51.72 -11.30 -18.47
C TYR A 371 53.10 -11.95 -18.69
N ARG A 372 53.45 -12.21 -19.95
CA ARG A 372 54.75 -12.79 -20.33
C ARG A 372 55.93 -11.85 -20.08
N SER A 373 55.75 -10.54 -20.22
CA SER A 373 56.78 -9.55 -19.87
C SER A 373 57.01 -9.47 -18.36
N TRP A 374 55.94 -9.59 -17.55
CA TRP A 374 56.01 -9.48 -16.09
C TRP A 374 56.51 -10.76 -15.42
N PHE A 375 55.99 -11.91 -15.86
CA PHE A 375 56.27 -13.21 -15.25
C PHE A 375 57.24 -14.09 -16.05
N GLY A 376 57.56 -13.74 -17.29
CA GLY A 376 58.49 -14.51 -18.11
C GLY A 376 59.93 -14.40 -17.60
N THR A 377 60.59 -15.55 -17.47
CA THR A 377 62.04 -15.66 -17.31
C THR A 377 62.70 -15.56 -18.68
N ASP A 378 63.73 -14.72 -18.80
CA ASP A 378 64.50 -14.58 -20.04
C ASP A 378 65.20 -15.91 -20.35
N GLU A 379 64.92 -16.49 -21.52
CA GLU A 379 65.43 -17.81 -21.92
C GLU A 379 66.96 -17.78 -22.08
N ARG A 380 67.57 -16.62 -22.39
CA ARG A 380 69.03 -16.47 -22.60
C ARG A 380 69.89 -16.78 -21.39
N HIS A 381 69.35 -16.68 -20.18
CA HIS A 381 70.10 -16.99 -18.96
C HIS A 381 70.16 -18.49 -18.66
N THR A 382 69.38 -19.31 -19.37
CA THR A 382 69.21 -20.73 -19.06
C THR A 382 69.83 -21.66 -20.12
N ASP A 383 70.16 -21.16 -21.30
CA ASP A 383 70.69 -21.97 -22.41
C ASP A 383 71.92 -21.35 -23.09
N ASP A 384 72.87 -22.20 -23.50
CA ASP A 384 74.11 -21.83 -24.19
C ASP A 384 73.89 -21.68 -25.72
N LYS A 385 72.75 -21.11 -26.11
CA LYS A 385 72.37 -20.90 -27.53
C LYS A 385 72.77 -19.50 -27.98
N GLU A 386 73.41 -19.42 -29.14
CA GLU A 386 73.95 -18.17 -29.68
C GLU A 386 72.89 -17.32 -30.39
N TYR A 387 71.92 -17.98 -31.04
CA TYR A 387 70.90 -17.29 -31.84
C TYR A 387 69.50 -17.48 -31.25
N ASP A 388 68.72 -16.40 -31.18
CA ASP A 388 67.32 -16.48 -30.79
C ASP A 388 66.45 -17.09 -31.89
N VAL A 389 66.75 -16.74 -33.14
CA VAL A 389 65.96 -17.12 -34.31
C VAL A 389 66.86 -17.43 -35.49
N TYR A 390 66.71 -18.62 -36.08
CA TYR A 390 67.20 -18.94 -37.42
C TYR A 390 66.09 -18.73 -38.45
N ILE A 391 66.33 -18.00 -39.53
CA ILE A 391 65.31 -17.75 -40.57
C ILE A 391 65.60 -18.58 -41.81
N SER A 392 64.62 -19.40 -42.20
CA SER A 392 64.61 -20.17 -43.44
C SER A 392 63.62 -19.56 -44.43
N TYR A 393 64.06 -19.27 -45.66
CA TYR A 393 63.24 -18.69 -46.73
C TYR A 393 63.64 -19.25 -48.10
N ALA A 394 62.79 -19.10 -49.12
CA ALA A 394 63.18 -19.48 -50.48
C ALA A 394 64.02 -18.34 -51.06
N ARG A 395 65.17 -18.68 -51.64
CA ARG A 395 66.15 -17.73 -52.18
C ARG A 395 65.68 -17.11 -53.51
N SER A 396 64.57 -16.39 -53.45
CA SER A 396 64.00 -15.59 -54.54
C SER A 396 64.17 -14.11 -54.19
N SER A 397 64.34 -13.25 -55.21
CA SER A 397 64.63 -11.82 -55.03
C SER A 397 63.59 -11.09 -54.16
N GLU A 398 62.32 -11.46 -54.25
CA GLU A 398 61.24 -10.85 -53.46
C GLU A 398 61.22 -11.31 -52.00
N GLU A 399 61.51 -12.60 -51.75
CA GLU A 399 61.51 -13.16 -50.38
C GLU A 399 62.75 -12.72 -49.61
N GLU A 400 63.89 -12.70 -50.29
CA GLU A 400 65.14 -12.17 -49.74
C GLU A 400 64.96 -10.71 -49.31
N HIS A 401 64.32 -9.89 -50.14
CA HIS A 401 64.00 -8.50 -49.77
C HIS A 401 63.09 -8.42 -48.53
N PHE A 402 62.03 -9.23 -48.45
CA PHE A 402 61.16 -9.27 -47.28
C PHE A 402 61.89 -9.72 -46.01
N VAL A 403 62.70 -10.77 -46.10
CA VAL A 403 63.44 -11.31 -44.96
C VAL A 403 64.50 -10.32 -44.48
N LEU A 404 65.32 -9.78 -45.37
CA LEU A 404 66.42 -8.89 -44.99
C LEU A 404 65.95 -7.49 -44.61
N CYS A 405 65.04 -6.89 -45.40
CA CYS A 405 64.65 -5.49 -45.19
C CYS A 405 63.51 -5.32 -44.19
N THR A 406 62.60 -6.29 -44.07
CA THR A 406 61.44 -6.18 -43.15
C THR A 406 61.63 -7.05 -41.91
N LEU A 407 61.76 -8.36 -42.07
CA LEU A 407 61.70 -9.31 -40.96
C LEU A 407 62.94 -9.22 -40.05
N ARG A 408 64.13 -9.29 -40.64
CA ARG A 408 65.40 -9.15 -39.94
C ARG A 408 65.54 -7.76 -39.33
N SER A 409 65.29 -6.69 -40.09
CA SER A 409 65.43 -5.32 -39.58
C SER A 409 64.57 -5.09 -38.33
N VAL A 410 63.30 -5.52 -38.34
CA VAL A 410 62.43 -5.42 -37.16
C VAL A 410 62.89 -6.33 -36.02
N LEU A 411 63.30 -7.57 -36.31
CA LEU A 411 63.74 -8.50 -35.27
C LEU A 411 65.04 -8.07 -34.59
N GLU A 412 66.03 -7.58 -35.34
CA GLU A 412 67.35 -7.17 -34.84
C GLU A 412 67.34 -5.73 -34.28
N ASN A 413 66.76 -4.75 -34.99
CA ASN A 413 66.88 -3.34 -34.60
C ASN A 413 65.79 -2.91 -33.62
N GLU A 414 64.53 -3.24 -33.90
CA GLU A 414 63.38 -2.80 -33.09
C GLU A 414 63.13 -3.74 -31.90
N LEU A 415 63.34 -5.05 -32.08
CA LEU A 415 63.07 -6.07 -31.06
C LEU A 415 64.34 -6.65 -30.40
N GLY A 416 65.52 -6.41 -30.97
CA GLY A 416 66.84 -6.81 -30.46
C GLY A 416 67.08 -8.31 -30.25
N TYR A 417 66.48 -9.15 -31.08
CA TYR A 417 66.76 -10.58 -31.18
C TYR A 417 68.05 -10.82 -31.97
N SER A 418 68.82 -11.86 -31.60
CA SER A 418 69.93 -12.35 -32.44
C SER A 418 69.38 -13.26 -33.53
N VAL A 419 69.46 -12.80 -34.78
CA VAL A 419 68.93 -13.50 -35.95
C VAL A 419 70.08 -14.16 -36.70
N CYS A 420 69.93 -15.44 -37.04
CA CYS A 420 70.85 -16.18 -37.92
C CYS A 420 70.22 -16.41 -39.30
N ILE A 421 70.99 -16.10 -40.34
CA ILE A 421 70.61 -16.34 -41.75
C ILE A 421 71.79 -17.01 -42.43
N PHE A 422 71.54 -18.16 -43.07
CA PHE A 422 72.59 -18.96 -43.73
C PHE A 422 73.43 -18.14 -44.70
N ASP A 423 72.80 -17.36 -45.58
CA ASP A 423 73.48 -16.61 -46.64
C ASP A 423 74.39 -15.46 -46.11
N ARG A 424 74.26 -15.08 -44.84
CA ARG A 424 75.07 -14.03 -44.19
C ARG A 424 76.10 -14.61 -43.23
N ASP A 425 75.70 -15.61 -42.45
CA ASP A 425 76.45 -16.08 -41.28
C ASP A 425 77.28 -17.35 -41.57
N SER A 426 77.11 -17.97 -42.73
CA SER A 426 77.96 -19.10 -43.18
C SER A 426 79.35 -18.62 -43.58
N LEU A 427 80.37 -19.39 -43.18
CA LEU A 427 81.75 -19.16 -43.57
C LEU A 427 82.05 -19.92 -44.87
N PRO A 428 82.81 -19.36 -45.83
CA PRO A 428 83.13 -20.08 -47.06
C PRO A 428 84.03 -21.30 -46.76
N GLY A 429 83.56 -22.51 -47.12
CA GLY A 429 84.38 -23.73 -47.12
C GLY A 429 83.76 -24.98 -46.48
N GLY A 430 82.60 -24.90 -45.82
CA GLY A 430 81.92 -26.05 -45.22
C GLY A 430 80.92 -26.77 -46.14
N THR A 431 80.44 -27.92 -45.69
CA THR A 431 79.31 -28.65 -46.32
C THR A 431 78.00 -27.97 -45.93
N ILE A 432 77.20 -27.58 -46.92
CA ILE A 432 75.93 -26.85 -46.74
C ILE A 432 75.00 -27.55 -45.73
N THR A 433 74.99 -28.89 -45.72
CA THR A 433 74.15 -29.72 -44.85
C THR A 433 74.55 -29.64 -43.38
N ASP A 434 75.84 -29.72 -43.07
CA ASP A 434 76.33 -29.77 -41.69
C ASP A 434 76.29 -28.38 -41.06
N GLU A 435 76.62 -27.34 -41.84
CA GLU A 435 76.49 -25.95 -41.38
C GLU A 435 75.04 -25.60 -41.07
N THR A 436 74.10 -25.99 -41.93
CA THR A 436 72.66 -25.78 -41.70
C THR A 436 72.20 -26.46 -40.41
N LEU A 437 72.59 -27.72 -40.19
CA LEU A 437 72.26 -28.44 -38.95
C LEU A 437 72.88 -27.76 -37.73
N SER A 438 74.10 -27.23 -37.84
CA SER A 438 74.77 -26.51 -36.76
C SER A 438 74.07 -25.19 -36.39
N PHE A 439 73.63 -24.38 -37.38
CA PHE A 439 72.91 -23.13 -37.14
C PHE A 439 71.52 -23.36 -36.56
N VAL A 440 70.81 -24.37 -37.07
CA VAL A 440 69.53 -24.81 -36.51
C VAL A 440 69.71 -25.29 -35.07
N ALA A 441 70.78 -26.04 -34.77
CA ALA A 441 71.08 -26.51 -33.43
C ALA A 441 71.47 -25.38 -32.47
N ARG A 442 72.14 -24.32 -32.94
CA ARG A 442 72.55 -23.14 -32.13
C ARG A 442 71.43 -22.12 -31.92
N SER A 443 70.24 -22.38 -32.46
CA SER A 443 69.10 -21.45 -32.42
C SER A 443 67.99 -21.91 -31.49
N ARG A 444 67.29 -20.96 -30.84
CA ARG A 444 66.13 -21.24 -29.96
C ARG A 444 64.82 -21.42 -30.73
N ARG A 445 64.65 -20.70 -31.83
CA ARG A 445 63.50 -20.80 -32.73
C ARG A 445 63.97 -20.92 -34.18
N LEU A 446 63.22 -21.67 -34.99
CA LEU A 446 63.35 -21.68 -36.44
C LEU A 446 62.11 -20.99 -37.04
N LEU A 447 62.33 -19.90 -37.75
CA LEU A 447 61.29 -19.13 -38.44
C LEU A 447 61.30 -19.47 -39.92
N VAL A 448 60.24 -20.08 -40.41
CA VAL A 448 60.13 -20.55 -41.79
C VAL A 448 59.19 -19.65 -42.57
N VAL A 449 59.73 -18.89 -43.52
CA VAL A 449 58.97 -17.98 -44.37
C VAL A 449 58.39 -18.75 -45.55
N VAL A 450 57.09 -19.03 -45.48
CA VAL A 450 56.36 -19.82 -46.46
C VAL A 450 55.86 -18.91 -47.59
N SER A 451 56.29 -19.24 -48.80
CA SER A 451 55.90 -18.64 -50.08
C SER A 451 55.64 -19.75 -51.13
N PRO A 452 55.12 -19.42 -52.32
CA PRO A 452 55.04 -20.38 -53.43
C PRO A 452 56.43 -20.92 -53.84
N GLY A 453 57.48 -20.09 -53.77
CA GLY A 453 58.86 -20.48 -54.09
C GLY A 453 59.46 -21.50 -53.12
N TYR A 454 59.03 -21.46 -51.85
CA TYR A 454 59.44 -22.40 -50.80
C TYR A 454 58.97 -23.85 -51.07
N ALA A 455 57.94 -24.02 -51.91
CA ALA A 455 57.37 -25.33 -52.22
C ALA A 455 58.07 -26.05 -53.40
N SER A 456 59.13 -25.48 -53.96
CA SER A 456 59.95 -26.11 -55.00
C SER A 456 60.68 -27.34 -54.44
N ARG A 457 60.55 -28.49 -55.12
CA ARG A 457 61.23 -29.75 -54.75
C ARG A 457 62.75 -29.57 -54.84
N GLY A 458 63.47 -29.99 -53.78
CA GLY A 458 64.93 -30.00 -53.76
C GLY A 458 65.59 -28.67 -53.35
N SER A 459 64.83 -27.70 -52.86
CA SER A 459 65.38 -26.45 -52.33
C SER A 459 66.07 -26.67 -50.98
N GLN A 460 67.16 -25.93 -50.74
CA GLN A 460 67.86 -25.92 -49.45
C GLN A 460 66.95 -25.53 -48.28
N ALA A 461 65.96 -24.66 -48.52
CA ALA A 461 64.98 -24.26 -47.53
C ALA A 461 64.12 -25.42 -47.02
N LEU A 462 63.78 -26.41 -47.87
CA LEU A 462 63.05 -27.60 -47.44
C LEU A 462 63.89 -28.50 -46.53
N LEU A 463 65.21 -28.59 -46.79
CA LEU A 463 66.15 -29.29 -45.91
C LEU A 463 66.26 -28.60 -44.54
N GLU A 464 66.34 -27.27 -44.52
CA GLU A 464 66.33 -26.45 -43.29
C GLU A 464 65.06 -26.70 -42.46
N LEU A 465 63.89 -26.76 -43.09
CA LEU A 465 62.63 -27.10 -42.43
C LEU A 465 62.64 -28.52 -41.86
N GLN A 466 63.11 -29.50 -42.64
CA GLN A 466 63.17 -30.90 -42.20
C GLN A 466 64.12 -31.05 -41.01
N ALA A 467 65.31 -30.46 -41.08
CA ALA A 467 66.26 -30.38 -39.98
C ALA A 467 65.65 -29.77 -38.71
N GLY A 468 64.87 -28.69 -38.86
CA GLY A 468 64.19 -28.05 -37.76
C GLY A 468 63.08 -28.89 -37.12
N ILE A 469 62.26 -29.56 -37.94
CA ILE A 469 61.21 -30.47 -37.45
C ILE A 469 61.85 -31.65 -36.72
N ASP A 470 62.91 -32.24 -37.27
CA ASP A 470 63.61 -33.37 -36.65
C ASP A 470 64.34 -32.95 -35.36
N SER A 471 64.86 -31.73 -35.29
CA SER A 471 65.44 -31.15 -34.07
C SER A 471 64.38 -30.91 -32.99
N MET A 472 63.22 -30.36 -33.38
CA MET A 472 62.06 -30.21 -32.48
C MET A 472 61.59 -31.56 -31.93
N ALA A 473 61.47 -32.56 -32.79
CA ALA A 473 60.96 -33.88 -32.41
C ALA A 473 61.92 -34.66 -31.49
N ARG A 474 63.24 -34.53 -31.68
CA ARG A 474 64.24 -35.28 -30.89
C ARG A 474 64.56 -34.63 -29.54
N GLY A 475 64.67 -33.31 -29.49
CA GLY A 475 65.19 -32.60 -28.32
C GLY A 475 64.23 -31.60 -27.68
N GLY A 476 63.13 -31.21 -28.34
CA GLY A 476 62.14 -30.25 -27.81
C GLY A 476 62.63 -28.82 -27.58
N HIS A 477 63.94 -28.56 -27.64
CA HIS A 477 64.55 -27.26 -27.36
C HIS A 477 64.40 -26.23 -28.50
N LEU A 478 64.18 -26.67 -29.74
CA LEU A 478 63.91 -25.81 -30.89
C LEU A 478 62.40 -25.81 -31.20
N ARG A 479 61.77 -24.63 -31.31
CA ARG A 479 60.40 -24.50 -31.83
C ARG A 479 60.39 -23.90 -33.23
N VAL A 480 59.59 -24.47 -34.12
CA VAL A 480 59.45 -24.06 -35.53
C VAL A 480 58.17 -23.25 -35.68
N ILE A 481 58.28 -22.06 -36.27
CA ILE A 481 57.21 -21.09 -36.47
C ILE A 481 57.09 -20.84 -37.97
N LEU A 482 55.90 -21.02 -38.52
CA LEU A 482 55.62 -20.76 -39.94
C LEU A 482 55.13 -19.32 -40.12
N VAL A 483 55.82 -18.54 -40.94
CA VAL A 483 55.40 -17.19 -41.36
C VAL A 483 54.90 -17.26 -42.79
N GLN A 484 53.60 -17.07 -42.99
CA GLN A 484 53.02 -17.05 -44.33
C GLN A 484 53.20 -15.67 -44.95
N TYR A 485 54.15 -15.51 -45.87
CA TYR A 485 54.40 -14.24 -46.58
C TYR A 485 53.38 -14.03 -47.72
N LYS A 486 53.10 -15.08 -48.50
CA LYS A 486 52.10 -15.09 -49.59
C LYS A 486 51.13 -16.28 -49.45
N PRO A 487 49.87 -16.17 -49.93
CA PRO A 487 48.98 -17.31 -50.02
C PRO A 487 49.55 -18.37 -50.96
N VAL A 488 49.67 -19.61 -50.48
CA VAL A 488 50.11 -20.77 -51.27
C VAL A 488 48.93 -21.72 -51.40
N GLY A 489 48.65 -22.19 -52.62
CA GLY A 489 47.57 -23.14 -52.90
C GLY A 489 47.82 -24.49 -52.22
N ARG A 490 46.76 -25.17 -51.76
CA ARG A 490 46.87 -26.47 -51.07
C ARG A 490 47.55 -27.57 -51.91
N GLN A 491 47.48 -27.48 -53.24
CA GLN A 491 48.04 -28.49 -54.14
C GLN A 491 49.53 -28.28 -54.47
N GLU A 492 50.05 -27.06 -54.31
CA GLU A 492 51.45 -26.72 -54.61
C GLU A 492 52.41 -27.10 -53.47
N LEU A 493 51.89 -27.43 -52.28
CA LEU A 493 52.69 -27.64 -51.08
C LEU A 493 53.22 -29.09 -50.96
N VAL A 494 54.54 -29.22 -50.78
CA VAL A 494 55.21 -30.51 -50.50
C VAL A 494 54.63 -31.17 -49.24
N ARG A 495 54.73 -32.51 -49.14
CA ARG A 495 54.07 -33.32 -48.10
C ARG A 495 54.51 -32.91 -46.68
N GLU A 496 55.78 -32.55 -46.53
CA GLU A 496 56.45 -32.12 -45.31
C GLU A 496 55.87 -30.80 -44.79
N LEU A 497 55.76 -29.80 -45.67
CA LEU A 497 55.14 -28.51 -45.37
C LEU A 497 53.63 -28.63 -45.07
N ARG A 498 52.92 -29.57 -45.72
CA ARG A 498 51.50 -29.84 -45.44
C ARG A 498 51.29 -30.36 -44.01
N ARG A 499 52.15 -31.27 -43.55
CA ARG A 499 52.15 -31.78 -42.17
C ARG A 499 52.56 -30.69 -41.19
N ALA A 500 53.62 -29.95 -41.51
CA ALA A 500 54.10 -28.83 -40.71
C ALA A 500 53.01 -27.77 -40.48
N ARG A 501 52.22 -27.43 -41.50
CA ARG A 501 51.14 -26.43 -41.39
C ARG A 501 49.98 -26.84 -40.47
N VAL A 502 49.75 -28.13 -40.28
CA VAL A 502 48.70 -28.64 -39.36
C VAL A 502 49.22 -28.69 -37.92
N ALA A 503 50.50 -29.01 -37.74
CA ALA A 503 51.11 -29.22 -36.43
C ALA A 503 51.80 -27.97 -35.83
N LEU A 504 52.19 -27.00 -36.65
CA LEU A 504 52.99 -25.83 -36.23
C LEU A 504 52.17 -24.54 -36.21
N VAL A 505 52.67 -23.56 -35.46
CA VAL A 505 52.06 -22.23 -35.39
C VAL A 505 52.26 -21.48 -36.71
N LEU A 506 51.16 -21.02 -37.29
CA LEU A 506 51.14 -20.24 -38.54
C LEU A 506 50.78 -18.77 -38.26
N VAL A 507 51.71 -17.86 -38.55
CA VAL A 507 51.52 -16.42 -38.46
C VAL A 507 51.40 -15.85 -39.89
N ARG A 508 50.31 -15.11 -40.18
CA ARG A 508 50.00 -14.65 -41.55
C ARG A 508 50.36 -13.18 -41.75
N TRP A 509 51.19 -12.89 -42.74
CA TRP A 509 51.47 -11.54 -43.21
C TRP A 509 50.29 -11.03 -44.05
N GLN A 510 49.72 -9.88 -43.69
CA GLN A 510 48.56 -9.26 -44.35
C GLN A 510 48.92 -7.94 -45.06
N GLY A 511 50.12 -7.87 -45.67
CA GLY A 511 50.57 -6.69 -46.41
C GLY A 511 50.63 -5.44 -45.52
N ASP A 512 50.02 -4.34 -45.95
CA ASP A 512 50.08 -3.04 -45.26
C ASP A 512 49.54 -3.08 -43.82
N LYS A 513 48.52 -3.92 -43.54
CA LYS A 513 47.97 -4.11 -42.18
C LYS A 513 48.96 -4.75 -41.20
N SER A 514 50.05 -5.32 -41.70
CA SER A 514 51.11 -5.96 -40.90
C SER A 514 52.38 -5.13 -40.84
N ARG A 515 52.45 -3.95 -41.50
CA ARG A 515 53.65 -3.10 -41.48
C ARG A 515 53.87 -2.46 -40.11
N GLU A 516 52.80 -2.01 -39.44
CA GLU A 516 52.90 -1.43 -38.10
C GLU A 516 53.28 -2.48 -37.05
N LEU A 517 54.25 -2.14 -36.17
CA LEU A 517 54.72 -3.01 -35.08
C LEU A 517 53.62 -3.41 -34.09
N THR A 518 52.57 -2.59 -33.94
CA THR A 518 51.40 -2.84 -33.06
C THR A 518 50.37 -3.77 -33.70
N SER A 519 50.58 -4.21 -34.94
CA SER A 519 49.64 -5.08 -35.65
C SER A 519 49.53 -6.48 -35.00
N ARG A 520 48.43 -7.17 -35.30
CA ARG A 520 48.20 -8.56 -34.83
C ARG A 520 49.28 -9.52 -35.30
N PHE A 521 49.93 -9.26 -36.45
CA PHE A 521 51.03 -10.08 -36.97
C PHE A 521 52.22 -10.09 -36.00
N TRP A 522 52.77 -8.92 -35.67
CA TRP A 522 53.94 -8.80 -34.80
C TRP A 522 53.63 -9.17 -33.35
N LYS A 523 52.43 -8.86 -32.85
CA LYS A 523 52.01 -9.30 -31.51
C LYS A 523 51.97 -10.82 -31.40
N ARG A 524 51.37 -11.49 -32.40
CA ARG A 524 51.30 -12.96 -32.44
C ARG A 524 52.69 -13.57 -32.65
N LEU A 525 53.52 -12.96 -33.48
CA LEU A 525 54.89 -13.42 -33.69
C LEU A 525 55.71 -13.31 -32.39
N ARG A 526 55.59 -12.19 -31.65
CA ARG A 526 56.25 -11.98 -30.35
C ARG A 526 55.83 -12.97 -29.27
N VAL A 527 54.59 -13.45 -29.30
CA VAL A 527 54.13 -14.52 -28.37
C VAL A 527 54.91 -15.82 -28.60
N GLU A 528 55.26 -16.14 -29.84
CA GLU A 528 55.94 -17.39 -30.22
C GLU A 528 57.48 -17.31 -30.13
N LEU A 529 58.03 -16.10 -30.28
CA LEU A 529 59.47 -15.83 -30.14
C LEU A 529 59.94 -15.98 -28.67
N PRO A 530 61.25 -16.17 -28.40
CA PRO A 530 61.78 -16.32 -27.03
C PRO A 530 61.43 -15.13 -26.13
N VAL A 531 61.26 -15.37 -24.82
CA VAL A 531 60.92 -14.30 -23.87
C VAL A 531 62.13 -13.38 -23.81
N ARG A 532 61.91 -12.08 -23.92
CA ARG A 532 62.90 -11.07 -23.57
C ARG A 532 62.31 -10.13 -22.53
N ARG A 533 63.05 -9.84 -21.47
CA ARG A 533 62.71 -8.70 -20.61
C ARG A 533 63.22 -7.43 -21.28
N VAL A 534 62.32 -6.51 -21.57
CA VAL A 534 62.72 -5.17 -21.98
C VAL A 534 63.30 -4.50 -20.73
N ILE A 535 64.63 -4.41 -20.65
CA ILE A 535 65.27 -3.51 -19.70
C ILE A 535 65.07 -2.11 -20.27
N SER A 536 64.11 -1.37 -19.72
CA SER A 536 63.88 0.02 -20.08
C SER A 536 65.17 0.82 -19.83
N ARG A 537 65.79 1.29 -20.91
CA ARG A 537 66.92 2.20 -20.85
C ARG A 537 66.34 3.62 -20.66
N GLY A 538 66.27 4.08 -19.40
CA GLY A 538 65.93 5.45 -19.04
C GLY A 538 64.97 5.56 -17.86
N GLY A 539 65.49 5.95 -16.69
CA GLY A 539 64.74 6.25 -15.47
C GLY A 539 65.50 5.78 -14.23
N GLU A 540 66.10 6.72 -13.52
CA GLU A 540 66.97 6.56 -12.35
C GLU A 540 66.32 5.81 -11.17
N GLU A 541 67.21 5.26 -10.36
CA GLU A 541 67.12 4.64 -9.04
C GLU A 541 65.81 4.76 -8.24
N GLY A 542 65.30 3.62 -7.76
CA GLY A 542 64.30 3.56 -6.69
C GLY A 542 63.77 2.16 -6.41
N ASN A 543 64.40 1.46 -5.45
CA ASN A 543 63.92 0.29 -4.70
C ASN A 543 63.45 -0.97 -5.46
N LYS A 544 64.37 -1.93 -5.58
CA LYS A 544 64.04 -3.36 -5.60
C LYS A 544 63.91 -3.86 -4.16
N GLU A 545 62.69 -4.01 -3.66
CA GLU A 545 62.40 -5.01 -2.61
C GLU A 545 61.43 -6.05 -3.17
N VAL A 546 61.94 -7.27 -3.25
CA VAL A 546 61.25 -8.49 -3.65
C VAL A 546 60.60 -9.06 -2.39
N LEU A 547 59.28 -8.97 -2.29
CA LEU A 547 58.49 -9.75 -1.32
C LEU A 547 58.54 -11.23 -1.70
N ARG A 548 59.48 -11.97 -1.11
CA ARG A 548 59.42 -13.42 -0.94
C ARG A 548 58.58 -13.72 0.30
N LEU A 549 57.36 -14.21 0.11
CA LEU A 549 56.62 -14.89 1.17
C LEU A 549 56.99 -16.38 1.15
N HIS A 550 57.95 -16.73 2.00
CA HIS A 550 58.16 -18.11 2.41
C HIS A 550 57.10 -18.49 3.44
N SER A 551 56.28 -19.47 3.08
CA SER A 551 55.59 -20.36 4.01
C SER A 551 56.63 -21.15 4.79
N GLN A 552 56.56 -21.14 6.13
CA GLN A 552 56.97 -22.26 6.97
C GLN A 552 56.41 -22.15 8.39
N ASN A 553 55.77 -23.25 8.81
CA ASN A 553 55.43 -23.62 10.18
C ASN A 553 56.68 -23.73 11.07
N SER A 554 56.58 -23.35 12.35
CA SER A 554 57.00 -24.16 13.52
C SER A 554 56.81 -23.33 14.81
N THR A 555 55.92 -23.75 15.70
CA THR A 555 56.22 -24.35 17.02
C THR A 555 57.41 -23.78 17.79
N ASN A 556 57.08 -23.34 19.02
CA ASN A 556 57.78 -23.53 20.29
C ASN A 556 58.98 -22.65 20.68
N SER A 557 58.75 -22.00 21.82
CA SER A 557 59.48 -22.14 23.10
C SER A 557 60.30 -20.95 23.60
N GLN A 558 59.91 -20.53 24.81
CA GLN A 558 60.72 -20.05 25.95
C GLN A 558 61.42 -18.70 25.73
N THR A 559 61.55 -17.75 26.66
CA THR A 559 61.36 -17.52 28.12
C THR A 559 61.73 -16.03 28.29
N GLY A 560 61.29 -15.21 29.23
CA GLY A 560 60.44 -15.28 30.41
C GLY A 560 60.50 -13.91 31.12
N LEU A 561 59.84 -13.83 32.29
CA LEU A 561 60.16 -12.92 33.42
C LEU A 561 59.78 -11.42 33.21
N ILE A 562 59.04 -10.69 34.08
CA ILE A 562 58.78 -10.75 35.53
C ILE A 562 57.48 -9.96 35.90
N THR A 563 56.73 -10.47 36.91
CA THR A 563 55.82 -9.83 37.91
C THR A 563 54.56 -9.05 37.49
N ASP A 564 53.40 -9.13 38.18
CA ASP A 564 53.20 -9.37 39.61
C ASP A 564 51.78 -9.91 39.98
N THR A 565 51.77 -10.88 40.90
CA THR A 565 50.87 -11.12 42.05
C THR A 565 49.33 -10.96 41.96
N LEU A 566 48.56 -12.05 42.19
CA LEU A 566 48.02 -12.49 43.50
C LEU A 566 46.94 -13.62 43.41
N LYS A 567 47.27 -14.77 44.02
CA LYS A 567 46.47 -15.77 44.80
C LYS A 567 45.10 -16.33 44.30
N HIS A 568 45.16 -17.59 43.83
CA HIS A 568 44.51 -18.87 44.29
C HIS A 568 43.26 -18.89 45.22
N PRO A 569 42.53 -20.04 45.36
CA PRO A 569 42.55 -21.31 44.57
C PRO A 569 41.16 -21.99 44.29
N GLN A 570 41.21 -22.95 43.36
CA GLN A 570 40.50 -24.26 43.29
C GLN A 570 39.05 -24.41 43.78
N LYS A 571 38.21 -24.93 42.87
CA LYS A 571 37.36 -26.10 43.16
C LYS A 571 37.30 -27.05 41.96
N VAL A 572 37.79 -28.25 42.22
CA VAL A 572 37.54 -29.50 41.49
C VAL A 572 36.06 -29.85 41.63
N PHE A 573 35.40 -30.34 40.57
CA PHE A 573 34.73 -31.65 40.57
C PHE A 573 34.26 -32.06 39.17
N HIS A 574 34.27 -33.38 39.03
CA HIS A 574 34.15 -34.20 37.85
C HIS A 574 32.79 -34.19 37.13
N SER A 575 32.90 -34.59 35.87
CA SER A 575 31.99 -35.31 34.98
C SER A 575 30.79 -36.07 35.57
N ALA A 576 29.80 -36.19 34.67
CA ALA A 576 28.91 -37.34 34.43
C ALA A 576 27.55 -37.34 35.14
N ALA A 577 26.52 -36.96 34.38
CA ALA A 577 25.41 -37.82 33.97
C ALA A 577 24.82 -37.27 32.66
#